data_AF-A0A812MJF1-F1
#
_entry.id   AF-A0A812MJF1-F1
#
_cell.length_a   1.000
_cell.length_b   1.000
_cell.length_c   1.000
_cell.angle_alpha   90.00
_cell.angle_beta   90.00
_cell.angle_gamma   90.00
#
_symmetry.space_group_name_H-M   'P 1'
#
loop_
_entity.id
_entity.type
_entity.pdbx_description
1 polymer ?
#
loop_
_entity_poly.entity_id
_entity_poly.type
_entity_poly.pdbx_seq_one_letter_code
_entity_poly.pdbx_strand_id
1 'polypeptide(L)'
;MALFEPVAVITDSPLVSELQAHRPALQVVSARELLAWDDIGDYEDVPSTTEHALAYMFTSGSTGQSKCVCLSNLMAYSETEGYPELFGKLGYWVDPHKDRWRIDHEMGWWGAAYFGEVDVALAMRMGIVFMKPTDPDWGARGVTVSGALPSQLSNLWPGAKNFPSCLRVIFSWAERCDVELGAMWKAAGVRMADLLIATEYFLTFASCNLETATSDGRSAHAMRPLGRAKVYLLDESFAPIEASQGEVSGLLGVAGPQVTPGYVERLDDGSVTIGSGPLSQDMFKVIDGDWVAVPKDIMKKQGDRYISVGRGGGTVKVKGGVLMATNVAEAHCSVAGVELVCLSLSYETAAVLEQGKMPPKDTWSCQSFALGSSFISARVP
;
A
#
# COMPACT_ATOMS: atom_id res chain seq x y z
N MET A 1 11.95 -25.87 -10.56
CA MET A 1 10.69 -25.96 -9.79
C MET A 1 9.68 -25.06 -10.48
N ALA A 2 8.55 -25.59 -10.96
CA ALA A 2 7.54 -24.77 -11.62
C ALA A 2 6.77 -23.97 -10.55
N LEU A 3 7.29 -22.81 -10.16
CA LEU A 3 6.78 -21.94 -9.08
C LEU A 3 5.32 -21.46 -9.28
N PHE A 4 4.70 -21.78 -10.42
CA PHE A 4 3.34 -21.36 -10.79
C PHE A 4 2.49 -22.53 -11.29
N GLU A 5 2.61 -23.68 -10.64
CA GLU A 5 1.74 -24.82 -10.88
C GLU A 5 0.75 -25.00 -9.71
N PRO A 6 -0.24 -24.11 -9.56
CA PRO A 6 -1.20 -24.22 -8.46
C PRO A 6 -1.91 -25.57 -8.55
N VAL A 7 -1.86 -26.33 -7.46
CA VAL A 7 -2.55 -27.63 -7.35
C VAL A 7 -3.98 -27.46 -6.86
N ALA A 8 -4.23 -26.37 -6.13
CA ALA A 8 -5.55 -26.00 -5.64
C ALA A 8 -5.77 -24.48 -5.69
N VAL A 9 -7.03 -24.06 -5.77
CA VAL A 9 -7.49 -22.69 -5.54
C VAL A 9 -8.62 -22.71 -4.52
N ILE A 10 -8.51 -21.83 -3.51
CA ILE A 10 -9.54 -21.66 -2.49
C ILE A 10 -10.40 -20.47 -2.92
N THR A 11 -11.59 -20.73 -3.47
CA THR A 11 -12.48 -19.67 -3.94
C THR A 11 -13.91 -20.16 -4.10
N ASP A 12 -14.86 -19.28 -3.78
CA ASP A 12 -16.27 -19.45 -4.14
C ASP A 12 -16.63 -18.64 -5.40
N SER A 13 -15.63 -18.05 -6.07
CA SER A 13 -15.84 -17.17 -7.21
C SER A 13 -16.32 -17.94 -8.45
N PRO A 14 -17.32 -17.44 -9.18
CA PRO A 14 -17.73 -18.04 -10.45
C PRO A 14 -16.63 -17.98 -11.53
N LEU A 15 -15.62 -17.11 -11.35
CA LEU A 15 -14.46 -17.02 -12.25
C LEU A 15 -13.59 -18.28 -12.23
N VAL A 16 -13.79 -19.18 -11.27
CA VAL A 16 -13.00 -20.41 -11.15
C VAL A 16 -13.15 -21.34 -12.36
N SER A 17 -14.30 -21.30 -13.05
CA SER A 17 -14.51 -22.07 -14.27
C SER A 17 -13.54 -21.67 -15.40
N GLU A 18 -13.16 -20.39 -15.49
CA GLU A 18 -12.16 -19.92 -16.45
C GLU A 18 -10.77 -20.48 -16.09
N LEU A 19 -10.41 -20.51 -14.81
CA LEU A 19 -9.16 -21.09 -14.34
C LEU A 19 -9.08 -22.59 -14.61
N GLN A 20 -10.16 -23.33 -14.34
CA GLN A 20 -10.23 -24.77 -14.61
C GLN A 20 -10.22 -25.09 -16.11
N ALA A 21 -10.75 -24.22 -16.97
CA ALA A 21 -10.64 -24.38 -18.42
C ALA A 21 -9.18 -24.33 -18.89
N HIS A 22 -8.36 -23.48 -18.27
CA HIS A 22 -6.92 -23.38 -18.55
C HIS A 22 -6.10 -24.44 -17.81
N ARG A 23 -6.58 -24.92 -16.66
CA ARG A 23 -5.91 -25.92 -15.82
C ARG A 23 -6.91 -26.95 -15.29
N PRO A 24 -7.27 -27.98 -16.09
CA PRO A 24 -8.31 -28.94 -15.72
C PRO A 24 -8.02 -29.76 -14.46
N ALA A 25 -6.74 -29.89 -14.08
CA ALA A 25 -6.30 -30.58 -12.87
C ALA A 25 -6.29 -29.70 -11.61
N LEU A 26 -6.67 -28.42 -11.70
CA LEU A 26 -6.72 -27.51 -10.56
C LEU A 26 -7.87 -27.92 -9.62
N GLN A 27 -7.53 -28.30 -8.39
CA GLN A 27 -8.51 -28.55 -7.34
C GLN A 27 -9.18 -27.23 -6.95
N VAL A 28 -10.50 -27.21 -6.89
CA VAL A 28 -11.26 -26.06 -6.38
C VAL A 28 -11.79 -26.43 -5.01
N VAL A 29 -11.45 -25.62 -4.02
CA VAL A 29 -11.90 -25.81 -2.64
C VAL A 29 -12.74 -24.61 -2.27
N SER A 30 -13.97 -24.81 -1.81
CA SER A 30 -14.75 -23.71 -1.25
C SER A 30 -14.09 -23.24 0.05
N ALA A 31 -14.05 -21.93 0.27
CA ALA A 31 -13.56 -21.39 1.54
C ALA A 31 -14.39 -21.91 2.73
N ARG A 32 -15.70 -22.12 2.53
CA ARG A 32 -16.59 -22.70 3.53
C ARG A 32 -16.28 -24.17 3.81
N GLU A 33 -16.01 -24.96 2.76
CA GLU A 33 -15.65 -26.37 2.92
C GLU A 33 -14.33 -26.52 3.67
N LEU A 34 -13.33 -25.72 3.32
CA LEU A 34 -12.02 -25.71 3.99
C LEU A 34 -12.15 -25.43 5.49
N LEU A 35 -12.98 -24.45 5.87
CA LEU A 35 -13.21 -24.09 7.27
C LEU A 35 -14.04 -25.13 8.04
N ALA A 36 -14.69 -26.06 7.35
CA ALA A 36 -15.50 -27.13 7.95
C ALA A 36 -14.75 -28.47 8.04
N TRP A 37 -13.47 -28.51 7.67
CA TRP A 37 -12.64 -29.71 7.80
C TRP A 37 -12.25 -29.90 9.28
N ASP A 38 -12.92 -30.84 9.94
CA ASP A 38 -12.66 -31.23 11.34
C ASP A 38 -11.36 -32.04 11.50
N ASP A 39 -10.89 -32.66 10.41
CA ASP A 39 -9.72 -33.54 10.39
C ASP A 39 -8.82 -33.12 9.23
N ILE A 40 -8.07 -32.04 9.46
CA ILE A 40 -6.88 -31.75 8.67
C ILE A 40 -5.80 -32.68 9.20
N GLY A 41 -5.87 -33.95 8.78
CA GLY A 41 -4.98 -35.01 9.24
C GLY A 41 -3.52 -34.54 9.22
N ASP A 42 -2.73 -35.01 10.19
CA ASP A 42 -1.36 -34.59 10.50
C ASP A 42 -0.66 -33.96 9.29
N TYR A 43 -0.71 -32.63 9.19
CA TYR A 43 0.13 -31.92 8.25
C TYR A 43 1.56 -32.29 8.61
N GLU A 44 2.32 -32.83 7.66
CA GLU A 44 3.77 -32.82 7.82
C GLU A 44 4.17 -31.36 7.96
N ASP A 45 4.69 -30.99 9.12
CA ASP A 45 5.37 -29.72 9.31
C ASP A 45 6.46 -29.64 8.24
N VAL A 46 6.18 -28.90 7.16
CA VAL A 46 7.17 -28.64 6.13
C VAL A 46 8.23 -27.77 6.80
N PRO A 47 9.50 -28.22 6.91
CA PRO A 47 10.52 -27.43 7.56
C PRO A 47 10.61 -26.07 6.88
N SER A 48 10.17 -25.03 7.58
CA SER A 48 10.13 -23.67 7.05
C SER A 48 11.20 -22.81 7.71
N THR A 49 11.77 -21.89 6.94
CA THR A 49 12.74 -20.89 7.42
C THR A 49 12.19 -19.50 7.15
N THR A 50 12.82 -18.48 7.74
CA THR A 50 12.48 -17.07 7.51
C THR A 50 12.62 -16.68 6.03
N GLU A 51 13.48 -17.36 5.28
CA GLU A 51 13.76 -17.05 3.87
C GLU A 51 12.74 -17.66 2.90
N HIS A 52 11.91 -18.61 3.35
CA HIS A 52 10.89 -19.18 2.47
C HIS A 52 9.80 -18.17 2.14
N ALA A 53 9.29 -18.29 0.91
CA ALA A 53 8.12 -17.56 0.48
C ALA A 53 6.91 -17.94 1.35
N LEU A 54 6.30 -16.93 1.96
CA LEU A 54 5.02 -16.99 2.63
C LEU A 54 3.87 -16.92 1.60
N ALA A 55 3.96 -15.98 0.66
CA ALA A 55 2.91 -15.74 -0.32
C ALA A 55 3.45 -15.03 -1.58
N TYR A 56 2.66 -15.08 -2.65
CA TYR A 56 2.93 -14.34 -3.88
C TYR A 56 1.77 -13.39 -4.15
N MET A 57 2.06 -12.07 -4.19
CA MET A 57 1.03 -11.04 -4.29
C MET A 57 1.22 -10.20 -5.54
N PHE A 58 0.20 -10.15 -6.38
CA PHE A 58 0.22 -9.28 -7.56
C PHE A 58 -0.08 -7.83 -7.17
N THR A 59 0.69 -6.90 -7.73
CA THR A 59 0.49 -5.46 -7.61
C THR A 59 0.28 -4.85 -8.98
N SER A 60 -0.44 -3.73 -9.04
CA SER A 60 -0.54 -2.94 -10.27
C SER A 60 0.82 -2.31 -10.58
N GLY A 61 1.51 -2.84 -11.59
CA GLY A 61 2.81 -2.33 -11.99
C GLY A 61 2.73 -0.97 -12.67
N SER A 62 3.79 -0.18 -12.52
CA SER A 62 3.98 1.12 -13.19
C SER A 62 4.20 1.05 -14.70
N THR A 63 4.29 -0.15 -15.25
CA THR A 63 4.66 -0.42 -16.65
C THR A 63 3.52 -1.02 -17.47
N GLY A 64 2.28 -0.99 -16.94
CA GLY A 64 1.11 -1.60 -17.57
C GLY A 64 1.01 -3.12 -17.40
N GLN A 65 1.99 -3.77 -16.76
CA GLN A 65 1.95 -5.18 -16.40
C GLN A 65 1.90 -5.37 -14.88
N SER A 66 1.08 -6.32 -14.41
CA SER A 66 1.05 -6.69 -12.98
C SER A 66 2.39 -7.29 -12.57
N LYS A 67 2.92 -6.87 -11.42
CA LYS A 67 4.16 -7.41 -10.85
C LYS A 67 3.80 -8.40 -9.75
N CYS A 68 4.45 -9.57 -9.72
CA CYS A 68 4.25 -10.56 -8.68
C CYS A 68 5.31 -10.38 -7.59
N VAL A 69 4.94 -9.93 -6.39
CA VAL A 69 5.85 -9.76 -5.25
C VAL A 69 5.95 -11.06 -4.48
N CYS A 70 7.18 -11.50 -4.17
CA CYS A 70 7.43 -12.61 -3.25
C CYS A 70 7.41 -12.09 -1.80
N LEU A 71 6.44 -12.49 -1.00
CA LEU A 71 6.44 -12.19 0.43
C LEU A 71 7.13 -13.33 1.17
N SER A 72 8.09 -13.04 2.05
CA SER A 72 8.79 -14.06 2.85
C SER A 72 8.24 -14.16 4.27
N ASN A 73 8.50 -15.29 4.93
CA ASN A 73 8.19 -15.44 6.37
C ASN A 73 8.91 -14.39 7.22
N LEU A 74 10.11 -13.97 6.82
CA LEU A 74 10.87 -12.91 7.51
C LEU A 74 10.12 -11.59 7.53
N MET A 75 9.43 -11.23 6.43
CA MET A 75 8.67 -9.98 6.36
C MET A 75 7.53 -9.97 7.37
N ALA A 76 6.69 -11.00 7.38
CA ALA A 76 5.57 -11.14 8.31
C ALA A 76 6.06 -11.20 9.77
N TYR A 77 7.12 -11.98 10.03
CA TYR A 77 7.73 -12.03 11.35
C TYR A 77 8.21 -10.64 11.79
N SER A 78 8.92 -9.90 10.94
CA SER A 78 9.37 -8.54 11.25
C SER A 78 8.22 -7.56 11.46
N GLU A 79 7.12 -7.69 10.72
CA GLU A 79 5.92 -6.86 10.89
C GLU A 79 5.25 -7.14 12.23
N THR A 80 5.10 -8.41 12.61
CA THR A 80 4.53 -8.79 13.91
C THR A 80 5.35 -8.28 15.10
N GLU A 81 6.69 -8.26 14.99
CA GLU A 81 7.57 -7.68 16.03
C GLU A 81 7.43 -6.15 16.15
N GLY A 82 7.01 -5.47 15.08
CA GLY A 82 6.89 -4.00 15.04
C GLY A 82 5.64 -3.46 15.72
N TYR A 83 4.54 -4.22 15.77
CA TYR A 83 3.27 -3.72 16.34
C TYR A 83 3.35 -3.37 17.83
N PRO A 84 3.99 -4.16 18.72
CA PRO A 84 4.16 -3.77 20.12
C PRO A 84 4.84 -2.39 20.28
N GLU A 85 5.86 -2.09 19.47
CA GLU A 85 6.52 -0.78 19.45
C GLU A 85 5.55 0.32 19.00
N LEU A 86 4.81 0.09 17.91
CA LEU A 86 3.82 1.03 17.37
C LEU A 86 2.73 1.36 18.42
N PHE A 87 2.14 0.35 19.05
CA PHE A 87 1.12 0.54 20.09
C PHE A 87 1.69 1.26 21.32
N GLY A 88 2.93 0.96 21.70
CA GLY A 88 3.66 1.68 22.73
C GLY A 88 3.79 3.18 22.42
N LYS A 89 4.19 3.53 21.18
CA LYS A 89 4.28 4.93 20.71
C LYS A 89 2.92 5.64 20.64
N LEU A 90 1.84 4.90 20.41
CA LEU A 90 0.47 5.42 20.49
C LEU A 90 0.00 5.64 21.94
N GLY A 91 0.66 5.04 22.92
CA GLY A 91 0.21 5.04 24.31
C GLY A 91 -1.13 4.31 24.46
N TYR A 92 -1.30 3.20 23.74
CA TYR A 92 -2.46 2.32 23.83
C TYR A 92 -2.05 0.92 24.29
N TRP A 93 -2.68 0.45 25.36
CA TRP A 93 -2.51 -0.91 25.86
C TRP A 93 -3.68 -1.76 25.38
N VAL A 94 -3.38 -2.75 24.55
CA VAL A 94 -4.38 -3.69 24.05
C VAL A 94 -4.83 -4.62 25.17
N ASP A 95 -6.14 -4.79 25.31
CA ASP A 95 -6.77 -5.82 26.14
C ASP A 95 -7.21 -6.98 25.23
N PRO A 96 -6.51 -8.12 25.20
CA PRO A 96 -6.83 -9.26 24.33
C PRO A 96 -8.27 -9.77 24.47
N HIS A 97 -8.88 -9.57 25.64
CA HIS A 97 -10.22 -10.05 25.92
C HIS A 97 -11.31 -9.12 25.38
N LYS A 98 -11.02 -7.82 25.25
CA LYS A 98 -12.00 -6.79 24.86
C LYS A 98 -11.74 -6.19 23.50
N ASP A 99 -10.47 -6.03 23.13
CA ASP A 99 -10.11 -5.41 21.87
C ASP A 99 -10.36 -6.34 20.70
N ARG A 100 -10.87 -5.71 19.63
CA ARG A 100 -11.26 -6.38 18.40
C ARG A 100 -10.70 -5.60 17.23
N TRP A 101 -9.89 -6.28 16.44
CA TRP A 101 -9.32 -5.77 15.21
C TRP A 101 -10.27 -6.05 14.05
N ARG A 102 -10.62 -5.00 13.32
CA ARG A 102 -11.43 -5.14 12.10
C ARG A 102 -10.54 -5.46 10.91
N ILE A 103 -10.86 -6.56 10.21
CA ILE A 103 -10.28 -6.95 8.94
C ILE A 103 -11.22 -6.55 7.82
N ASP A 104 -10.69 -5.82 6.85
CA ASP A 104 -11.33 -5.46 5.61
C ASP A 104 -11.16 -6.59 4.59
N HIS A 105 -12.10 -7.54 4.58
CA HIS A 105 -11.97 -8.75 3.75
C HIS A 105 -11.94 -8.49 2.23
N GLU A 106 -12.34 -7.30 1.77
CA GLU A 106 -12.26 -6.95 0.35
C GLU A 106 -10.95 -6.23 -0.01
N MET A 107 -10.03 -6.00 0.95
CA MET A 107 -8.67 -5.47 0.69
C MET A 107 -7.67 -6.55 0.21
N GLY A 108 -8.12 -7.76 -0.07
CA GLY A 108 -7.28 -8.90 -0.50
C GLY A 108 -6.49 -8.70 -1.80
N TRP A 109 -6.62 -7.56 -2.46
CA TRP A 109 -5.85 -7.16 -3.64
C TRP A 109 -4.61 -6.31 -3.30
N TRP A 110 -4.41 -5.89 -2.04
CA TRP A 110 -3.20 -5.19 -1.60
C TRP A 110 -2.49 -5.93 -0.46
N GLY A 111 -1.40 -6.61 -0.79
CA GLY A 111 -0.73 -7.55 0.11
C GLY A 111 -0.30 -6.96 1.45
N ALA A 112 0.25 -5.74 1.47
CA ALA A 112 0.68 -5.12 2.72
C ALA A 112 -0.47 -4.86 3.72
N ALA A 113 -1.65 -4.45 3.25
CA ALA A 113 -2.80 -4.31 4.14
C ALA A 113 -3.38 -5.67 4.53
N TYR A 114 -3.54 -6.59 3.58
CA TYR A 114 -4.18 -7.88 3.87
C TYR A 114 -3.40 -8.70 4.90
N PHE A 115 -2.07 -8.82 4.73
CA PHE A 115 -1.23 -9.51 5.70
C PHE A 115 -1.05 -8.68 6.97
N GLY A 116 -0.83 -7.37 6.86
CA GLY A 116 -0.71 -6.49 8.03
C GLY A 116 -1.94 -6.48 8.95
N GLU A 117 -3.15 -6.62 8.39
CA GLU A 117 -4.39 -6.77 9.15
C GLU A 117 -4.45 -8.06 9.97
N VAL A 118 -3.88 -9.16 9.47
CA VAL A 118 -3.77 -10.41 10.22
C VAL A 118 -2.64 -10.31 11.24
N ASP A 119 -1.49 -9.79 10.82
CA ASP A 119 -0.27 -9.71 11.62
C ASP A 119 -0.46 -8.83 12.86
N VAL A 120 -1.18 -7.71 12.76
CA VAL A 120 -1.49 -6.87 13.93
C VAL A 120 -2.38 -7.59 14.94
N ALA A 121 -3.38 -8.34 14.46
CA ALA A 121 -4.28 -9.09 15.33
C ALA A 121 -3.54 -10.22 16.05
N LEU A 122 -2.66 -10.92 15.34
CA LEU A 122 -1.79 -11.97 15.91
C LEU A 122 -0.80 -11.39 16.92
N ALA A 123 -0.05 -10.37 16.53
CA ALA A 123 0.99 -9.74 17.36
C ALA A 123 0.41 -9.22 18.68
N MET A 124 -0.77 -8.61 18.62
CA MET A 124 -1.43 -8.01 19.79
C MET A 124 -2.47 -8.93 20.45
N ARG A 125 -2.66 -10.15 19.94
CA ARG A 125 -3.62 -11.14 20.42
C ARG A 125 -5.07 -10.61 20.48
N MET A 126 -5.45 -9.82 19.48
CA MET A 126 -6.80 -9.26 19.38
C MET A 126 -7.75 -10.25 18.68
N GLY A 127 -9.03 -10.21 19.05
CA GLY A 127 -10.05 -10.92 18.28
C GLY A 127 -10.26 -10.27 16.91
N ILE A 128 -10.31 -11.07 15.86
CA ILE A 128 -10.54 -10.60 14.48
C ILE A 128 -12.05 -10.47 14.22
N VAL A 129 -12.45 -9.38 13.56
CA VAL A 129 -13.81 -9.17 13.07
C VAL A 129 -13.75 -8.91 11.56
N PHE A 130 -14.23 -9.88 10.77
CA PHE A 130 -14.33 -9.73 9.32
C PHE A 130 -15.54 -8.85 8.97
N MET A 131 -15.29 -7.75 8.25
CA MET A 131 -16.32 -6.79 7.86
C MET A 131 -16.11 -6.29 6.43
N LYS A 132 -17.19 -5.90 5.74
CA LYS A 132 -17.09 -5.24 4.43
C LYS A 132 -16.42 -3.86 4.57
N PRO A 133 -15.76 -3.34 3.54
CA PRO A 133 -15.24 -1.97 3.53
C PRO A 133 -16.30 -0.92 3.86
N THR A 134 -17.52 -1.15 3.38
CA THR A 134 -18.60 -0.18 3.41
C THR A 134 -19.56 -0.37 4.58
N ASP A 135 -19.31 -1.34 5.45
CA ASP A 135 -20.16 -1.61 6.61
C ASP A 135 -19.87 -0.59 7.74
N PRO A 136 -20.82 0.28 8.12
CA PRO A 136 -20.62 1.27 9.18
C PRO A 136 -20.86 0.70 10.59
N ASP A 137 -21.42 -0.51 10.74
CA ASP A 137 -21.90 -1.06 12.03
C ASP A 137 -20.78 -1.65 12.91
N TRP A 138 -19.62 -1.03 12.88
CA TRP A 138 -18.43 -1.40 13.67
C TRP A 138 -18.74 -1.46 15.17
N GLY A 139 -19.62 -0.57 15.65
CA GLY A 139 -20.06 -0.55 17.05
C GLY A 139 -20.84 -1.79 17.47
N ALA A 140 -21.77 -2.26 16.64
CA ALA A 140 -22.54 -3.46 16.90
C ALA A 140 -21.67 -4.73 16.90
N ARG A 141 -20.53 -4.69 16.19
CA ARG A 141 -19.53 -5.77 16.14
C ARG A 141 -18.43 -5.64 17.19
N GLY A 142 -18.46 -4.57 18.00
CA GLY A 142 -17.48 -4.34 19.07
C GLY A 142 -16.07 -4.01 18.57
N VAL A 143 -15.92 -3.46 17.37
CA VAL A 143 -14.62 -3.05 16.82
C VAL A 143 -14.03 -1.91 17.65
N THR A 144 -12.81 -2.10 18.15
CA THR A 144 -12.09 -1.10 18.96
C THR A 144 -10.83 -0.57 18.27
N VAL A 145 -10.25 -1.36 17.37
CA VAL A 145 -9.01 -1.03 16.64
C VAL A 145 -9.21 -1.41 15.17
N SER A 146 -8.79 -0.57 14.23
CA SER A 146 -8.92 -0.87 12.80
C SER A 146 -7.83 -0.22 11.95
N GLY A 147 -7.43 -0.90 10.90
CA GLY A 147 -6.84 -0.30 9.72
C GLY A 147 -7.93 0.24 8.80
N ALA A 148 -7.69 1.39 8.18
CA ALA A 148 -8.65 1.99 7.25
C ALA A 148 -7.97 2.91 6.25
N LEU A 149 -8.57 3.01 5.07
CA LEU A 149 -8.21 4.04 4.10
C LEU A 149 -8.72 5.42 4.58
N PRO A 150 -7.93 6.50 4.44
CA PRO A 150 -8.41 7.87 4.64
C PRO A 150 -9.76 8.17 3.95
N SER A 151 -9.93 7.72 2.72
CA SER A 151 -11.19 7.86 1.96
C SER A 151 -12.34 7.05 2.57
N GLN A 152 -12.09 5.87 3.10
CA GLN A 152 -13.09 5.05 3.79
C GLN A 152 -13.58 5.73 5.07
N LEU A 153 -12.65 6.26 5.88
CA LEU A 153 -13.00 7.02 7.08
C LEU A 153 -13.86 8.23 6.75
N SER A 154 -13.49 8.96 5.69
CA SER A 154 -14.23 10.15 5.24
C SER A 154 -15.63 9.82 4.72
N ASN A 155 -15.81 8.65 4.09
CA ASN A 155 -17.10 8.22 3.56
C ASN A 155 -18.03 7.66 4.64
N LEU A 156 -17.51 6.82 5.54
CA LEU A 156 -18.32 6.21 6.61
C LEU A 156 -18.70 7.23 7.69
N TRP A 157 -17.75 8.09 8.06
CA TRP A 157 -17.95 9.10 9.12
C TRP A 157 -17.42 10.47 8.68
N PRO A 158 -18.14 11.17 7.79
CA PRO A 158 -17.78 12.51 7.36
C PRO A 158 -17.56 13.45 8.55
N GLY A 159 -16.38 14.07 8.60
CA GLY A 159 -15.98 14.96 9.68
C GLY A 159 -15.77 14.27 11.04
N ALA A 160 -15.52 12.95 11.05
CA ALA A 160 -15.40 12.13 12.26
C ALA A 160 -16.61 12.25 13.20
N LYS A 161 -17.82 12.36 12.64
CA LYS A 161 -19.08 12.44 13.39
C LYS A 161 -19.81 11.10 13.40
N ASN A 162 -20.55 10.84 14.48
CA ASN A 162 -21.39 9.65 14.63
C ASN A 162 -20.64 8.31 14.44
N PHE A 163 -19.34 8.30 14.71
CA PHE A 163 -18.54 7.07 14.69
C PHE A 163 -18.83 6.24 15.95
N PRO A 164 -18.54 4.92 15.93
CA PRO A 164 -18.75 4.06 17.07
C PRO A 164 -17.96 4.51 18.30
N SER A 165 -18.66 4.70 19.43
CA SER A 165 -18.05 5.14 20.69
C SER A 165 -17.11 4.11 21.31
N CYS A 166 -17.04 2.88 20.77
CA CYS A 166 -16.09 1.84 21.15
C CYS A 166 -14.75 1.93 20.40
N LEU A 167 -14.66 2.69 19.30
CA LEU A 167 -13.42 2.83 18.52
C LEU A 167 -12.38 3.63 19.32
N ARG A 168 -11.14 3.14 19.37
CA ARG A 168 -10.05 3.68 20.19
C ARG A 168 -8.82 4.04 19.37
N VAL A 169 -8.51 3.24 18.36
CA VAL A 169 -7.30 3.35 17.55
C VAL A 169 -7.63 3.14 16.08
N ILE A 170 -7.07 3.99 15.22
CA ILE A 170 -7.12 3.83 13.77
C ILE A 170 -5.71 3.85 13.20
N PHE A 171 -5.39 2.90 12.31
CA PHE A 171 -4.22 2.98 11.45
C PHE A 171 -4.68 3.45 10.06
N SER A 172 -4.19 4.60 9.60
CA SER A 172 -4.36 5.00 8.22
C SER A 172 -3.23 4.44 7.38
N TRP A 173 -3.56 3.92 6.19
CA TRP A 173 -2.59 3.39 5.25
C TRP A 173 -3.10 3.48 3.82
N ALA A 174 -2.30 2.96 2.90
CA ALA A 174 -2.49 2.91 1.46
C ALA A 174 -2.57 4.28 0.79
N GLU A 175 -3.31 5.24 1.34
CA GLU A 175 -3.44 6.60 0.83
C GLU A 175 -2.69 7.58 1.72
N ARG A 176 -2.47 8.78 1.18
CA ARG A 176 -2.06 9.90 2.02
C ARG A 176 -3.18 10.19 3.02
N CYS A 177 -2.86 10.19 4.31
CA CYS A 177 -3.76 10.72 5.33
C CYS A 177 -3.58 12.23 5.42
N ASP A 178 -4.64 12.98 5.10
CA ASP A 178 -4.61 14.43 5.24
C ASP A 178 -4.52 14.85 6.70
N VAL A 179 -3.78 15.93 6.96
CA VAL A 179 -3.52 16.43 8.31
C VAL A 179 -4.82 16.82 9.01
N GLU A 180 -5.76 17.37 8.25
CA GLU A 180 -7.09 17.78 8.71
C GLU A 180 -7.93 16.56 9.12
N LEU A 181 -7.92 15.50 8.32
CA LEU A 181 -8.62 14.25 8.64
C LEU A 181 -8.07 13.66 9.93
N GLY A 182 -6.75 13.60 10.04
CA GLY A 182 -6.05 13.17 11.24
C GLY A 182 -6.42 13.97 12.48
N ALA A 183 -6.43 15.30 12.37
CA ALA A 183 -6.80 16.20 13.46
C ALA A 183 -8.25 16.01 13.92
N MET A 184 -9.19 15.78 12.99
CA MET A 184 -10.60 15.54 13.33
C MET A 184 -10.78 14.28 14.20
N TRP A 185 -10.17 13.17 13.81
CA TRP A 185 -10.26 11.92 14.57
C TRP A 185 -9.54 11.99 15.92
N LYS A 186 -8.40 12.67 15.99
CA LYS A 186 -7.73 12.96 17.28
C LYS A 186 -8.60 13.82 18.20
N ALA A 187 -9.23 14.87 17.67
CA ALA A 187 -10.16 15.71 18.44
C ALA A 187 -11.38 14.92 18.93
N ALA A 188 -11.79 13.90 18.17
CA ALA A 188 -12.83 12.95 18.57
C ALA A 188 -12.38 11.93 19.64
N GLY A 189 -11.13 11.98 20.10
CA GLY A 189 -10.59 11.11 21.15
C GLY A 189 -10.05 9.77 20.65
N VAL A 190 -9.91 9.59 19.33
CA VAL A 190 -9.36 8.38 18.72
C VAL A 190 -7.85 8.57 18.49
N ARG A 191 -7.04 7.60 18.93
CA ARG A 191 -5.60 7.58 18.63
C ARG A 191 -5.41 7.18 17.18
N MET A 192 -4.43 7.78 16.52
CA MET A 192 -4.16 7.47 15.12
C MET A 192 -2.68 7.27 14.85
N ALA A 193 -2.36 6.28 14.02
CA ALA A 193 -1.07 6.17 13.36
C ALA A 193 -1.28 6.26 11.85
N ASP A 194 -0.50 7.12 11.20
CA ASP A 194 -0.41 7.12 9.73
C ASP A 194 0.78 6.26 9.31
N LEU A 195 0.53 5.25 8.48
CA LEU A 195 1.51 4.25 8.10
C LEU A 195 1.88 4.40 6.63
N LEU A 196 3.19 4.43 6.35
CA LEU A 196 3.71 4.30 5.00
C LEU A 196 4.29 2.90 4.81
N ILE A 197 3.58 2.12 4.00
CA ILE A 197 3.85 0.73 3.67
C ILE A 197 3.61 0.49 2.18
N ALA A 198 4.21 -0.57 1.64
CA ALA A 198 3.97 -1.06 0.29
C ALA A 198 4.05 -2.60 0.28
N THR A 199 3.55 -3.25 -0.77
CA THR A 199 3.67 -4.72 -0.86
C THR A 199 5.14 -5.15 -0.89
N GLU A 200 6.02 -4.30 -1.42
CA GLU A 200 7.47 -4.51 -1.44
C GLU A 200 8.17 -4.26 -0.09
N TYR A 201 7.54 -3.56 0.86
CA TYR A 201 8.09 -3.34 2.20
C TYR A 201 7.00 -3.12 3.27
N PHE A 202 7.02 -3.97 4.30
CA PHE A 202 5.99 -3.98 5.36
C PHE A 202 6.35 -3.02 6.50
N LEU A 203 5.35 -2.55 7.24
CA LEU A 203 5.40 -1.68 8.44
C LEU A 203 6.68 -0.84 8.61
N THR A 204 7.06 -0.04 7.59
CA THR A 204 8.39 0.61 7.59
C THR A 204 8.37 1.94 8.32
N PHE A 205 7.33 2.75 8.13
CA PHE A 205 7.22 4.05 8.78
C PHE A 205 5.86 4.23 9.45
N ALA A 206 5.88 5.00 10.54
CA ALA A 206 4.66 5.51 11.15
C ALA A 206 4.81 6.95 11.64
N SER A 207 3.71 7.69 11.58
CA SER A 207 3.50 8.89 12.39
C SER A 207 2.49 8.58 13.50
N CYS A 208 2.99 8.26 14.69
CA CYS A 208 2.15 7.94 15.85
C CYS A 208 1.56 9.22 16.45
N ASN A 209 0.26 9.19 16.74
CA ASN A 209 -0.51 10.35 17.17
C ASN A 209 -0.39 11.54 16.20
N LEU A 210 -0.09 11.29 14.92
CA LEU A 210 -0.14 12.27 13.82
C LEU A 210 0.59 13.57 14.14
N GLU A 211 1.83 13.45 14.58
CA GLU A 211 2.72 14.61 14.63
C GLU A 211 2.83 15.19 13.22
N THR A 212 2.74 16.51 13.09
CA THR A 212 2.82 17.19 11.81
C THR A 212 4.16 17.91 11.68
N ALA A 213 4.65 17.99 10.45
CA ALA A 213 5.75 18.86 10.09
C ALA A 213 5.42 19.60 8.79
N THR A 214 5.98 20.80 8.65
CA THR A 214 5.78 21.63 7.48
C THR A 214 7.04 21.64 6.65
N SER A 215 6.89 21.38 5.35
CA SER A 215 7.95 21.44 4.36
C SER A 215 7.42 22.10 3.10
N ASP A 216 8.15 23.07 2.54
CA ASP A 216 7.81 23.73 1.28
C ASP A 216 6.38 24.29 1.24
N GLY A 217 5.93 24.85 2.37
CA GLY A 217 4.59 25.42 2.53
C GLY A 217 3.46 24.40 2.64
N ARG A 218 3.78 23.10 2.72
CA ARG A 218 2.80 22.01 2.89
C ARG A 218 3.01 21.28 4.21
N SER A 219 1.92 21.00 4.91
CA SER A 219 1.93 20.17 6.11
C SER A 219 1.68 18.71 5.77
N ALA A 220 2.41 17.82 6.41
CA ALA A 220 2.21 16.38 6.33
C ALA A 220 2.55 15.73 7.68
N HIS A 221 2.14 14.47 7.85
CA HIS A 221 2.51 13.72 9.04
C HIS A 221 4.02 13.44 9.05
N ALA A 222 4.64 13.69 10.20
CA ALA A 222 6.06 13.45 10.45
C ALA A 222 6.26 11.95 10.73
N MET A 223 6.81 11.26 9.74
CA MET A 223 7.03 9.82 9.75
C MET A 223 8.35 9.48 10.44
N ARG A 224 8.40 8.33 11.11
CA ARG A 224 9.64 7.76 11.64
C ARG A 224 9.74 6.28 11.26
N PRO A 225 10.95 5.78 10.99
CA PRO A 225 11.16 4.36 10.78
C PRO A 225 10.68 3.54 12.01
N LEU A 226 10.19 2.34 11.76
CA LEU A 226 9.77 1.38 12.78
C LEU A 226 10.60 0.10 12.71
N GLY A 227 10.66 -0.61 13.84
CA GLY A 227 11.28 -1.92 13.93
C GLY A 227 12.74 -1.92 13.47
N ARG A 228 13.06 -2.84 12.56
CA ARG A 228 14.42 -3.07 12.05
C ARG A 228 14.69 -2.38 10.71
N ALA A 229 13.85 -1.41 10.32
CA ALA A 229 14.00 -0.72 9.07
C ALA A 229 15.27 0.14 9.02
N LYS A 230 16.09 -0.08 7.99
CA LYS A 230 17.14 0.85 7.57
C LYS A 230 16.59 1.74 6.46
N VAL A 231 16.85 3.04 6.56
CA VAL A 231 16.30 4.04 5.64
C VAL A 231 17.41 4.88 5.05
N TYR A 232 17.40 4.99 3.73
CA TYR A 232 18.30 5.80 2.93
C TYR A 232 17.52 6.95 2.28
N LEU A 233 18.16 8.11 2.16
CA LEU A 233 17.79 9.08 1.14
C LEU A 233 18.84 8.99 0.04
N LEU A 234 18.38 8.84 -1.19
CA LEU A 234 19.24 8.59 -2.34
C LEU A 234 19.14 9.75 -3.35
N ASP A 235 20.23 10.03 -4.04
CA ASP A 235 20.23 10.93 -5.19
C ASP A 235 19.72 10.23 -6.46
N GLU A 236 19.72 10.94 -7.59
CA GLU A 236 19.28 10.41 -8.89
C GLU A 236 20.17 9.28 -9.42
N SER A 237 21.39 9.15 -8.91
CA SER A 237 22.32 8.06 -9.23
C SER A 237 22.19 6.86 -8.28
N PHE A 238 21.19 6.89 -7.38
CA PHE A 238 20.98 5.92 -6.30
C PHE A 238 22.11 5.87 -5.26
N ALA A 239 22.93 6.91 -5.16
CA ALA A 239 23.94 7.03 -4.11
C ALA A 239 23.30 7.58 -2.82
N PRO A 240 23.66 7.06 -1.63
CA PRO A 240 23.24 7.64 -0.36
C PRO A 240 23.62 9.12 -0.26
N ILE A 241 22.66 9.95 0.11
CA ILE A 241 22.88 11.35 0.44
C ILE A 241 23.30 11.41 1.91
N GLU A 242 24.57 11.77 2.13
CA GLU A 242 25.07 12.07 3.46
C GLU A 242 24.33 13.29 4.03
N ALA A 243 23.60 13.08 5.12
CA ALA A 243 22.88 14.15 5.79
C ALA A 243 23.88 15.09 6.47
N SER A 244 24.30 16.14 5.76
CA SER A 244 24.91 17.31 6.42
C SER A 244 23.87 18.01 7.30
N GLN A 245 24.30 18.72 8.34
CA GLN A 245 23.40 19.38 9.29
C GLN A 245 22.33 20.21 8.56
N GLY A 246 21.06 19.81 8.69
CA GLY A 246 19.94 20.51 8.04
C GLY A 246 18.88 19.56 7.49
N GLU A 247 18.08 20.07 6.57
CA GLU A 247 17.05 19.31 5.86
C GLU A 247 17.60 18.77 4.55
N VAL A 248 17.30 17.51 4.23
CA VAL A 248 17.76 16.85 3.01
C VAL A 248 16.58 16.17 2.32
N SER A 249 16.44 16.36 1.02
CA SER A 249 15.46 15.67 0.19
C SER A 249 16.14 14.65 -0.72
N GLY A 250 15.52 13.49 -0.90
CA GLY A 250 15.99 12.46 -1.82
C GLY A 250 14.96 11.39 -2.09
N LEU A 251 15.30 10.47 -2.98
CA LEU A 251 14.53 9.24 -3.20
C LEU A 251 14.60 8.37 -1.95
N LEU A 252 13.46 7.81 -1.54
CA LEU A 252 13.39 6.86 -0.46
C LEU A 252 14.06 5.55 -0.86
N GLY A 253 15.00 5.09 -0.05
CA GLY A 253 15.48 3.70 -0.04
C GLY A 253 15.10 3.03 1.29
N VAL A 254 14.54 1.82 1.22
CA VAL A 254 14.17 1.02 2.40
C VAL A 254 14.90 -0.31 2.36
N ALA A 255 15.56 -0.67 3.46
CA ALA A 255 16.20 -1.98 3.63
C ALA A 255 15.83 -2.60 4.98
N GLY A 256 16.11 -3.88 5.12
CA GLY A 256 15.85 -4.64 6.34
C GLY A 256 14.94 -5.84 6.12
N PRO A 257 14.63 -6.59 7.18
CA PRO A 257 13.87 -7.84 7.12
C PRO A 257 12.43 -7.68 6.60
N GLN A 258 11.90 -6.46 6.65
CA GLN A 258 10.57 -6.12 6.15
C GLN A 258 10.50 -5.92 4.62
N VAL A 259 11.63 -6.00 3.90
CA VAL A 259 11.71 -5.84 2.44
C VAL A 259 11.60 -7.20 1.75
N THR A 260 10.83 -7.24 0.66
CA THR A 260 10.67 -8.43 -0.18
C THR A 260 12.00 -8.93 -0.77
N PRO A 261 12.19 -10.26 -0.92
CA PRO A 261 13.24 -10.82 -1.77
C PRO A 261 13.21 -10.31 -3.22
N GLY A 262 12.06 -9.80 -3.69
CA GLY A 262 11.90 -9.14 -4.98
C GLY A 262 10.68 -9.65 -5.75
N TYR A 263 10.63 -9.32 -7.03
CA TYR A 263 9.56 -9.79 -7.90
C TYR A 263 9.85 -11.19 -8.41
N VAL A 264 8.79 -11.99 -8.56
CA VAL A 264 8.82 -13.25 -9.29
C VAL A 264 8.61 -12.97 -10.76
N GLU A 265 9.58 -13.37 -11.58
CA GLU A 265 9.64 -13.03 -12.99
C GLU A 265 9.90 -14.28 -13.82
N ARG A 266 9.17 -14.42 -14.94
CA ARG A 266 9.51 -15.37 -15.98
C ARG A 266 10.38 -14.65 -17.02
N LEU A 267 11.59 -15.13 -17.22
CA LEU A 267 12.54 -14.58 -18.18
C LEU A 267 12.25 -15.06 -19.62
N ASP A 268 12.86 -14.42 -20.60
CA ASP A 268 12.69 -14.73 -22.04
C ASP A 268 13.08 -16.17 -22.39
N ASP A 269 14.01 -16.77 -21.63
CA ASP A 269 14.42 -18.17 -21.77
C ASP A 269 13.44 -19.17 -21.13
N GLY A 270 12.34 -18.68 -20.55
CA GLY A 270 11.30 -19.45 -19.88
C GLY A 270 11.60 -19.82 -18.42
N SER A 271 12.79 -19.48 -17.90
CA SER A 271 13.13 -19.69 -16.50
C SER A 271 12.35 -18.73 -15.58
N VAL A 272 12.21 -19.11 -14.31
CA VAL A 272 11.57 -18.27 -13.28
C VAL A 272 12.62 -17.86 -12.26
N THR A 273 12.69 -16.57 -11.96
CA THR A 273 13.57 -16.00 -10.93
C THR A 273 12.79 -15.21 -9.90
N ILE A 274 13.41 -14.98 -8.74
CA ILE A 274 12.94 -14.07 -7.69
C ILE A 274 14.07 -13.07 -7.42
N GLY A 275 13.77 -11.78 -7.56
CA GLY A 275 14.69 -10.69 -7.17
C GLY A 275 15.83 -10.39 -8.14
N SER A 276 16.13 -11.27 -9.10
CA SER A 276 17.23 -11.04 -10.06
C SER A 276 16.76 -10.60 -11.46
N GLY A 277 15.45 -10.59 -11.72
CA GLY A 277 14.90 -10.24 -13.03
C GLY A 277 14.88 -8.73 -13.29
N PRO A 278 14.59 -8.30 -14.53
CA PRO A 278 14.58 -6.90 -14.92
C PRO A 278 13.67 -6.01 -14.07
N LEU A 279 12.45 -6.46 -13.73
CA LEU A 279 11.53 -5.68 -12.89
C LEU A 279 12.10 -5.48 -11.48
N SER A 280 12.80 -6.49 -10.97
CA SER A 280 13.47 -6.42 -9.67
C SER A 280 14.67 -5.46 -9.74
N GLN A 281 15.45 -5.52 -10.81
CA GLN A 281 16.57 -4.60 -11.03
C GLN A 281 16.14 -3.14 -11.19
N ASP A 282 14.90 -2.87 -11.60
CA ASP A 282 14.37 -1.50 -11.63
C ASP A 282 14.08 -0.96 -10.23
N MET A 283 13.40 -1.76 -9.39
CA MET A 283 12.88 -1.35 -8.09
C MET A 283 13.89 -1.49 -6.96
N PHE A 284 14.76 -2.49 -7.03
CA PHE A 284 15.68 -2.84 -5.95
C PHE A 284 17.13 -2.54 -6.34
N LYS A 285 17.95 -2.23 -5.34
CA LYS A 285 19.37 -1.91 -5.48
C LYS A 285 20.14 -2.53 -4.32
N VAL A 286 21.40 -2.88 -4.56
CA VAL A 286 22.34 -3.19 -3.47
C VAL A 286 23.04 -1.90 -3.10
N ILE A 287 22.84 -1.42 -1.88
CA ILE A 287 23.41 -0.16 -1.37
C ILE A 287 24.07 -0.47 -0.04
N ASP A 288 25.37 -0.20 0.06
CA ASP A 288 26.20 -0.52 1.24
C ASP A 288 26.07 -1.98 1.72
N GLY A 289 25.86 -2.91 0.77
CA GLY A 289 25.69 -4.34 1.04
C GLY A 289 24.28 -4.75 1.46
N ASP A 290 23.36 -3.79 1.63
CA ASP A 290 21.96 -4.05 1.94
C ASP A 290 21.12 -4.19 0.66
N TRP A 291 20.10 -5.05 0.69
CA TRP A 291 19.07 -5.15 -0.35
C TRP A 291 18.00 -4.07 -0.11
N VAL A 292 17.91 -3.09 -1.02
CA VAL A 292 17.16 -1.85 -0.81
C VAL A 292 16.04 -1.71 -1.83
N ALA A 293 14.80 -1.57 -1.37
CA ALA A 293 13.66 -1.17 -2.18
C ALA A 293 13.66 0.35 -2.42
N VAL A 294 13.48 0.77 -3.68
CA VAL A 294 13.48 2.18 -4.11
C VAL A 294 12.15 2.52 -4.80
N PRO A 295 11.07 2.79 -4.04
CA PRO A 295 9.70 2.97 -4.57
C PRO A 295 9.46 4.22 -5.43
N LYS A 296 10.50 5.04 -5.62
CA LYS A 296 10.47 6.36 -6.25
C LYS A 296 9.69 7.42 -5.45
N ASP A 297 9.35 7.13 -4.19
CA ASP A 297 8.82 8.13 -3.27
C ASP A 297 9.93 9.12 -2.92
N ILE A 298 9.60 10.41 -2.87
CA ILE A 298 10.54 11.47 -2.51
C ILE A 298 10.23 11.87 -1.08
N MET A 299 11.25 11.79 -0.23
CA MET A 299 11.18 12.10 1.19
C MET A 299 12.13 13.24 1.51
N LYS A 300 11.69 14.11 2.42
CA LYS A 300 12.54 15.07 3.10
C LYS A 300 12.80 14.62 4.53
N LYS A 301 14.06 14.57 4.93
CA LYS A 301 14.47 14.31 6.31
C LYS A 301 14.69 15.62 7.05
N GLN A 302 14.08 15.74 8.23
CA GLN A 302 14.22 16.85 9.18
C GLN A 302 14.52 16.27 10.56
N GLY A 303 15.81 16.24 10.95
CA GLY A 303 16.23 15.56 12.19
C GLY A 303 15.97 14.05 12.13
N ASP A 304 15.14 13.54 13.05
CA ASP A 304 14.70 12.13 13.11
C ASP A 304 13.43 11.85 12.28
N ARG A 305 12.86 12.88 11.63
CA ARG A 305 11.57 12.82 10.96
C ARG A 305 11.74 12.74 9.45
N TYR A 306 10.82 12.04 8.81
CA TYR A 306 10.69 11.94 7.37
C TYR A 306 9.34 12.51 6.95
N ILE A 307 9.34 13.29 5.87
CA ILE A 307 8.16 13.96 5.34
C ILE A 307 8.03 13.56 3.89
N SER A 308 6.86 13.03 3.50
CA SER A 308 6.57 12.75 2.10
C SER A 308 6.39 14.04 1.33
N VAL A 309 7.23 14.23 0.30
CA VAL A 309 7.19 15.40 -0.60
C VAL A 309 6.38 15.07 -1.84
N GLY A 310 6.37 13.81 -2.25
CA GLY A 310 5.63 13.32 -3.40
C GLY A 310 6.23 12.02 -3.92
N ARG A 311 5.95 11.73 -5.19
CA ARG A 311 6.44 10.52 -5.86
C ARG A 311 6.96 10.87 -7.25
N GLY A 312 8.14 10.36 -7.60
CA GLY A 312 8.67 10.44 -8.95
C GLY A 312 7.95 9.48 -9.89
N GLY A 313 7.73 9.89 -11.14
CA GLY A 313 7.25 9.00 -12.21
C GLY A 313 5.73 8.89 -12.40
N GLY A 314 4.92 9.83 -11.91
CA GLY A 314 3.52 9.98 -12.37
C GLY A 314 2.46 9.07 -11.73
N THR A 315 2.83 8.27 -10.74
CA THR A 315 1.89 7.39 -10.03
C THR A 315 0.98 8.16 -9.08
N VAL A 316 -0.33 7.88 -9.11
CA VAL A 316 -1.30 8.43 -8.15
C VAL A 316 -1.95 7.26 -7.39
N LYS A 317 -2.39 7.50 -6.15
CA LYS A 317 -3.19 6.52 -5.41
C LYS A 317 -4.62 7.03 -5.34
N VAL A 318 -5.60 6.19 -5.71
CA VAL A 318 -7.02 6.53 -5.70
C VAL A 318 -7.77 5.43 -4.97
N LYS A 319 -8.43 5.78 -3.84
CA LYS A 319 -9.24 4.85 -3.03
C LYS A 319 -8.46 3.61 -2.56
N GLY A 320 -7.24 3.81 -2.10
CA GLY A 320 -6.34 2.74 -1.63
C GLY A 320 -5.69 1.91 -2.74
N GLY A 321 -6.11 2.07 -3.98
CA GLY A 321 -5.49 1.43 -5.12
C GLY A 321 -4.36 2.27 -5.72
N VAL A 322 -3.28 1.60 -6.12
CA VAL A 322 -2.28 2.23 -6.97
C VAL A 322 -2.81 2.22 -8.39
N LEU A 323 -3.22 3.39 -8.87
CA LEU A 323 -3.63 3.64 -10.25
C LEU A 323 -2.60 4.57 -10.86
N MET A 324 -1.83 4.07 -11.83
CA MET A 324 -0.98 4.95 -12.60
C MET A 324 -1.87 5.92 -13.38
N ALA A 325 -1.69 7.23 -13.14
CA ALA A 325 -2.37 8.25 -13.93
C ALA A 325 -2.03 8.11 -15.42
N THR A 326 -0.84 7.58 -15.75
CA THR A 326 -0.45 7.18 -17.11
C THR A 326 -1.33 6.07 -17.66
N ASN A 327 -1.55 4.94 -16.96
CA ASN A 327 -2.37 3.85 -17.49
C ASN A 327 -3.82 4.30 -17.77
N VAL A 328 -4.38 5.14 -16.90
CA VAL A 328 -5.71 5.75 -17.10
C VAL A 328 -5.68 6.70 -18.29
N ALA A 329 -4.68 7.59 -18.36
CA ALA A 329 -4.54 8.54 -19.46
C ALA A 329 -4.24 7.86 -20.81
N GLU A 330 -3.42 6.80 -20.86
CA GLU A 330 -3.09 6.00 -22.04
C GLU A 330 -4.30 5.19 -22.51
N ALA A 331 -5.05 4.57 -21.59
CA ALA A 331 -6.31 3.91 -21.91
C ALA A 331 -7.32 4.91 -22.50
N HIS A 332 -7.40 6.14 -21.98
CA HIS A 332 -8.27 7.18 -22.54
C HIS A 332 -7.73 7.80 -23.84
N CYS A 333 -6.42 7.98 -24.01
CA CYS A 333 -5.79 8.41 -25.27
C CYS A 333 -5.88 7.35 -26.37
N SER A 334 -6.11 6.08 -26.01
CA SER A 334 -6.39 5.01 -26.98
C SER A 334 -7.78 5.12 -27.61
N VAL A 335 -8.68 5.94 -27.04
CA VAL A 335 -9.99 6.27 -27.62
C VAL A 335 -9.80 7.23 -28.80
N ALA A 336 -10.45 6.93 -29.94
CA ALA A 336 -10.39 7.77 -31.13
C ALA A 336 -10.95 9.18 -30.83
N GLY A 337 -10.16 10.22 -31.14
CA GLY A 337 -10.56 11.63 -30.98
C GLY A 337 -10.01 12.34 -29.74
N VAL A 338 -9.33 11.63 -28.82
CA VAL A 338 -8.71 12.21 -27.61
C VAL A 338 -7.21 12.44 -27.82
N GLU A 339 -6.75 13.68 -27.70
CA GLU A 339 -5.33 14.06 -27.90
C GLU A 339 -4.58 14.36 -26.60
N LEU A 340 -5.29 14.79 -25.55
CA LEU A 340 -4.71 15.14 -24.25
C LEU A 340 -5.64 14.73 -23.12
N VAL A 341 -5.09 14.08 -22.09
CA VAL A 341 -5.78 13.79 -20.83
C VAL A 341 -4.99 14.41 -19.68
N CYS A 342 -5.70 15.16 -18.84
CA CYS A 342 -5.14 15.82 -17.67
C CYS A 342 -5.94 15.42 -16.43
N LEU A 343 -5.24 15.02 -15.35
CA LEU A 343 -5.84 14.60 -14.09
C LEU A 343 -5.41 15.56 -12.97
N SER A 344 -6.39 16.16 -12.30
CA SER A 344 -6.22 17.07 -11.15
C SER A 344 -6.72 16.41 -9.86
N LEU A 345 -6.09 16.75 -8.72
CA LEU A 345 -6.43 16.26 -7.37
C LEU A 345 -7.79 16.75 -6.85
N SER A 346 -8.37 17.78 -7.46
CA SER A 346 -9.75 18.17 -7.16
C SER A 346 -10.70 17.24 -7.93
N TYR A 347 -11.50 16.46 -7.22
CA TYR A 347 -12.50 15.48 -7.69
C TYR A 347 -13.54 15.98 -8.73
N GLU A 348 -13.40 17.18 -9.28
CA GLU A 348 -14.43 17.87 -10.07
C GLU A 348 -14.03 18.18 -11.53
N THR A 349 -12.84 17.84 -12.02
CA THR A 349 -12.53 18.17 -13.43
C THR A 349 -11.51 17.24 -14.09
N ALA A 350 -12.02 16.29 -14.87
CA ALA A 350 -11.27 15.68 -15.97
C ALA A 350 -11.52 16.52 -17.22
N ALA A 351 -10.49 17.17 -17.76
CA ALA A 351 -10.59 17.85 -19.04
C ALA A 351 -10.12 16.89 -20.14
N VAL A 352 -11.04 16.50 -21.03
CA VAL A 352 -10.74 15.73 -22.24
C VAL A 352 -10.76 16.72 -23.41
N LEU A 353 -9.62 16.92 -24.07
CA LEU A 353 -9.56 17.73 -25.29
C LEU A 353 -9.81 16.82 -26.50
N GLU A 354 -10.95 17.03 -27.15
CA GLU A 354 -11.34 16.35 -28.40
C GLU A 354 -10.90 17.16 -29.64
N GLN A 355 -10.60 16.45 -30.74
CA GLN A 355 -10.20 17.06 -32.02
C GLN A 355 -11.09 18.21 -32.47
N GLY A 356 -10.48 19.35 -32.79
CA GLY A 356 -11.13 20.49 -33.45
C GLY A 356 -11.84 21.48 -32.52
N LYS A 357 -11.79 21.30 -31.19
CA LYS A 357 -12.32 22.26 -30.22
C LYS A 357 -11.23 22.78 -29.29
N MET A 358 -10.32 23.61 -29.80
CA MET A 358 -9.65 24.57 -28.92
C MET A 358 -10.72 25.56 -28.42
N PRO A 359 -10.93 25.72 -27.09
CA PRO A 359 -11.71 26.85 -26.61
C PRO A 359 -11.06 28.15 -27.11
N PRO A 360 -11.84 29.15 -27.53
CA PRO A 360 -11.28 30.37 -28.08
C PRO A 360 -10.45 31.09 -27.01
N LYS A 361 -9.13 31.17 -27.25
CA LYS A 361 -8.19 32.15 -26.68
C LYS A 361 -8.37 32.49 -25.19
N ASP A 362 -8.20 31.49 -24.32
CA ASP A 362 -7.77 31.78 -22.95
C ASP A 362 -6.57 30.90 -22.61
N THR A 363 -5.42 31.25 -23.20
CA THR A 363 -4.12 30.63 -22.90
C THR A 363 -3.78 30.65 -21.42
N TRP A 364 -4.38 31.56 -20.64
CA TRP A 364 -4.20 31.66 -19.20
C TRP A 364 -4.92 30.56 -18.42
N SER A 365 -6.10 30.09 -18.86
CA SER A 365 -6.86 29.05 -18.16
C SER A 365 -6.27 27.65 -18.39
N CYS A 366 -5.83 27.33 -19.62
CA CYS A 366 -5.12 26.09 -19.91
C CYS A 366 -3.74 26.03 -19.22
N GLN A 367 -3.00 27.15 -19.17
CA GLN A 367 -1.72 27.21 -18.45
C GLN A 367 -1.92 27.10 -16.93
N SER A 368 -2.92 27.78 -16.37
CA SER A 368 -3.24 27.68 -14.93
C SER A 368 -3.73 26.28 -14.55
N PHE A 369 -4.48 25.60 -15.43
CA PHE A 369 -4.92 24.22 -15.24
C PHE A 369 -3.75 23.22 -15.38
N ALA A 370 -2.82 23.45 -16.31
CA ALA A 370 -1.57 22.69 -16.43
C ALA A 370 -0.62 22.90 -15.24
N LEU A 371 -0.61 24.10 -14.65
CA LEU A 371 0.20 24.43 -13.47
C LEU A 371 -0.40 23.87 -12.16
N GLY A 372 -1.71 23.59 -12.13
CA GLY A 372 -2.41 23.01 -10.97
C GLY A 372 -2.68 21.50 -11.05
N SER A 373 -2.39 20.87 -12.19
CA SER A 373 -2.63 19.44 -12.41
C SER A 373 -1.48 18.58 -11.91
N SER A 374 -1.84 17.40 -11.42
CA SER A 374 -0.85 16.43 -10.91
C SER A 374 -0.29 15.56 -12.03
N PHE A 375 -0.97 15.50 -13.18
CA PHE A 375 -0.54 14.72 -14.33
C PHE A 375 -1.08 15.25 -15.67
N ILE A 376 -0.25 15.20 -16.71
CA ILE A 376 -0.56 15.58 -18.10
C ILE A 376 0.02 14.51 -19.03
N SER A 377 -0.81 13.94 -19.92
CA SER A 377 -0.36 13.04 -20.98
C SER A 377 -0.90 13.52 -22.33
N ALA A 378 -0.03 13.61 -23.34
CA ALA A 378 -0.33 14.09 -24.68
C ALA A 378 0.03 13.04 -25.72
N ARG A 379 -0.83 12.89 -26.74
CA ARG A 379 -0.51 12.13 -27.94
C ARG A 379 0.47 12.97 -28.77
N VAL A 380 1.73 12.55 -28.84
CA VAL A 380 2.70 13.17 -29.76
C VAL A 380 2.39 12.67 -31.18
N PRO A 381 2.30 13.56 -32.18
CA PRO A 381 1.91 13.20 -33.55
C PRO A 381 2.85 12.20 -34.23
#